data_AF-A0A9X1H6V1-F1
#
_entry.id   AF-A0A9X1H6V1-F1
#
_cell.length_a   1.000
_cell.length_b   1.000
_cell.length_c   1.000
_cell.angle_alpha   90.00
_cell.angle_beta   90.00
_cell.angle_gamma   90.00
#
_symmetry.space_group_name_H-M   'P 1'
#
loop_
_entity.id
_entity.type
_entity.pdbx_description
1 polymer ?
#
loop_
_entity_poly.entity_id
_entity_poly.type
_entity_poly.pdbx_seq_one_letter_code
_entity_poly.pdbx_strand_id
1 'polypeptide(L)'
;MKDVTKKPQIYDSIIYQRENSYVSDKNNMHSFRNKNGYLLENHTDMTDFYKELKSDFENFILPKLEKLNSLQDCIDNFGSIPFFGERLINAIKIKK
;
A
#
# COMPACT_ATOMS: atom_id res chain seq x y z
N MET A 1 -32.27 -6.51 22.13
CA MET A 1 -32.71 -6.40 20.72
C MET A 1 -31.59 -5.76 19.91
N LYS A 2 -31.19 -6.35 18.78
CA LYS A 2 -30.29 -5.65 17.83
C LYS A 2 -31.08 -4.51 17.19
N ASP A 3 -30.52 -3.31 17.23
CA ASP A 3 -31.13 -2.11 16.68
C ASP A 3 -31.22 -2.21 15.16
N VAL A 4 -32.43 -2.34 14.64
CA VAL A 4 -32.71 -2.64 13.21
C VAL A 4 -32.58 -1.38 12.33
N THR A 5 -32.44 -0.20 12.94
CA THR A 5 -32.34 1.10 12.24
C THR A 5 -30.91 1.49 11.86
N LYS A 6 -29.91 0.82 12.45
CA LYS A 6 -28.50 1.13 12.21
C LYS A 6 -28.07 0.47 10.91
N LYS A 7 -27.75 1.27 9.87
CA LYS A 7 -27.15 0.75 8.63
C LYS A 7 -25.93 -0.11 8.98
N PRO A 8 -25.80 -1.32 8.41
CA PRO A 8 -24.63 -2.16 8.65
C PRO A 8 -23.37 -1.40 8.23
N GLN A 9 -22.40 -1.34 9.14
CA GLN A 9 -21.10 -0.74 8.87
C GLN A 9 -20.32 -1.76 8.04
N ILE A 10 -20.25 -1.52 6.73
CA ILE A 10 -19.46 -2.34 5.81
C ILE A 10 -18.02 -1.89 5.96
N TYR A 11 -17.18 -2.73 6.55
CA TYR A 11 -15.74 -2.55 6.54
C TYR A 11 -15.19 -3.17 5.26
N ASP A 12 -14.39 -2.41 4.53
CA ASP A 12 -13.65 -2.96 3.38
C ASP A 12 -12.69 -4.03 3.92
N SER A 13 -13.05 -5.30 3.73
CA SER A 13 -12.24 -6.43 4.21
C SER A 13 -10.95 -6.62 3.40
N ILE A 14 -10.83 -5.91 2.28
CA ILE A 14 -9.63 -5.92 1.44
C ILE A 14 -8.72 -4.83 1.99
N ILE A 15 -7.84 -5.22 2.91
CA ILE A 15 -6.66 -4.39 3.20
C ILE A 15 -5.91 -4.28 1.88
N TYR A 16 -5.85 -3.08 1.32
CA TYR A 16 -5.11 -2.90 0.09
C TYR A 16 -3.63 -2.96 0.45
N GLN A 17 -2.95 -4.05 0.05
CA GLN A 17 -1.49 -4.02 -0.13
C GLN A 17 -1.17 -3.12 -1.32
N ARG A 18 -1.50 -1.84 -1.19
CA ARG A 18 -1.24 -0.80 -2.17
C ARG A 18 -0.14 0.10 -1.65
N GLU A 19 0.20 1.06 -2.48
CA GLU A 19 1.33 1.99 -2.43
C GLU A 19 1.75 2.47 -1.04
N ASN A 20 0.85 2.51 -0.05
CA ASN A 20 1.16 2.78 1.37
C ASN A 20 2.21 1.82 1.98
N SER A 21 2.39 0.61 1.40
CA SER A 21 3.50 -0.28 1.76
C SER A 21 4.87 0.31 1.39
N TYR A 22 4.91 1.16 0.36
CA TYR A 22 6.13 1.71 -0.23
C TYR A 22 6.29 3.20 0.05
N VAL A 23 5.23 3.98 -0.12
CA VAL A 23 5.15 5.43 0.08
C VAL A 23 4.48 5.70 1.42
N SER A 24 5.12 6.47 2.31
CA SER A 24 4.55 6.77 3.63
C SER A 24 3.32 7.67 3.52
N ASP A 25 2.40 7.62 4.48
CA ASP A 25 1.20 8.48 4.51
C ASP A 25 1.55 9.98 4.47
N LYS A 26 2.73 10.39 4.96
CA LYS A 26 3.24 11.76 4.87
C LYS A 26 3.64 12.17 3.45
N ASN A 27 4.09 11.21 2.63
CA ASN A 27 4.49 11.43 1.24
C ASN A 27 3.34 11.19 0.25
N ASN A 28 2.22 10.65 0.74
CA ASN A 28 1.01 10.35 -0.01
C ASN A 28 0.14 11.60 -0.31
N MET A 29 0.70 12.81 -0.11
CA MET A 29 -0.06 14.08 -0.11
C MET A 29 0.16 14.93 -1.38
N HIS A 30 0.67 14.36 -2.47
CA HIS A 30 0.74 15.11 -3.74
C HIS A 30 -0.57 15.01 -4.54
N SER A 31 -0.79 16.01 -5.39
CA SER A 31 -2.09 16.33 -6.02
C SER A 31 -2.66 15.22 -6.93
N PHE A 32 -1.85 14.19 -7.25
CA PHE A 32 -2.21 13.13 -8.17
C PHE A 32 -2.56 11.81 -7.48
N ARG A 33 -2.72 11.78 -6.14
CA ARG A 33 -3.07 10.57 -5.38
C ARG A 33 -4.40 10.70 -4.64
N ASN A 34 -5.13 9.60 -4.57
CA ASN A 34 -6.29 9.43 -3.70
C ASN A 34 -6.18 8.10 -2.92
N LYS A 35 -7.20 7.78 -2.12
CA LYS A 35 -7.25 6.55 -1.30
C LYS A 35 -7.06 5.22 -2.07
N ASN A 36 -7.19 5.24 -3.39
CA ASN A 36 -7.08 4.06 -4.27
C ASN A 36 -5.78 4.04 -5.10
N GLY A 37 -4.96 5.10 -5.06
CA GLY A 37 -3.72 5.25 -5.82
C GLY A 37 -3.70 6.52 -6.65
N TYR A 38 -2.98 6.53 -7.77
CA TYR A 38 -2.95 7.69 -8.66
C TYR A 38 -4.32 8.00 -9.29
N LEU A 39 -4.68 9.28 -9.33
CA LEU A 39 -5.87 9.81 -9.99
C LEU A 39 -5.42 10.81 -11.07
N LEU A 40 -5.76 10.49 -12.32
CA LEU A 40 -5.55 11.38 -13.47
C LEU A 40 -6.91 11.89 -13.93
N GLU A 41 -7.01 13.20 -14.10
CA GLU A 41 -8.19 13.89 -14.59
C GLU A 41 -7.89 14.55 -15.94
N ASN A 42 -8.92 14.96 -16.67
CA ASN A 42 -8.75 15.54 -18.01
C ASN A 42 -7.89 16.82 -18.04
N HIS A 43 -7.73 17.48 -16.89
CA HIS A 43 -6.94 18.69 -16.73
C HIS A 43 -5.61 18.47 -15.98
N THR A 44 -5.21 17.20 -15.79
CA THR A 44 -3.94 16.88 -15.16
C THR A 44 -2.77 17.31 -16.04
N ASP A 45 -1.85 18.10 -15.47
CA ASP A 45 -0.55 18.35 -16.11
C ASP A 45 0.28 17.08 -16.05
N MET A 46 0.44 16.44 -17.22
CA MET A 46 1.21 15.21 -17.33
C MET A 46 2.69 15.40 -17.00
N THR A 47 3.26 16.58 -17.22
CA THR A 47 4.66 16.88 -16.89
C THR A 47 4.90 16.78 -15.39
N ASP A 48 4.01 17.38 -14.61
CA ASP A 48 4.11 17.36 -13.15
C ASP A 48 3.75 15.99 -12.58
N PHE A 49 2.76 15.31 -13.17
CA PHE A 49 2.48 13.92 -12.83
C PHE A 49 3.71 13.03 -13.02
N TYR A 50 4.43 13.15 -14.14
CA TYR A 50 5.63 12.34 -14.38
C TYR A 50 6.75 12.61 -13.37
N LYS A 51 6.92 13.85 -12.93
CA LYS A 51 7.91 14.19 -11.89
C LYS A 51 7.57 13.52 -10.57
N GLU A 52 6.31 13.61 -10.15
CA GLU A 52 5.84 13.00 -8.89
C GLU A 52 5.90 11.47 -8.97
N LEU A 53 5.44 10.87 -10.07
CA LEU A 53 5.53 9.42 -10.30
C LEU A 53 6.99 8.94 -10.24
N LYS A 54 7.90 9.66 -10.92
CA LYS A 54 9.33 9.33 -10.91
C LYS A 54 9.90 9.40 -9.49
N SER A 55 9.58 10.46 -8.75
CA SER A 55 9.99 10.63 -7.36
C SER A 55 9.50 9.48 -6.48
N ASP A 56 8.23 9.08 -6.64
CA ASP A 56 7.65 7.97 -5.90
C ASP A 56 8.41 6.67 -6.12
N PHE A 57 8.78 6.39 -7.36
CA PHE A 57 9.55 5.20 -7.71
C PHE A 57 10.99 5.25 -7.19
N GLU A 58 11.72 6.32 -7.50
CA GLU A 58 13.15 6.43 -7.20
C GLU A 58 13.42 6.54 -5.70
N ASN A 59 12.58 7.27 -4.97
CA ASN A 59 12.86 7.58 -3.56
C ASN A 59 12.21 6.61 -2.57
N PHE A 60 11.13 5.93 -2.96
CA PHE A 60 10.34 5.13 -2.02
C PHE A 60 10.13 3.68 -2.46
N ILE A 61 9.68 3.45 -3.70
CA ILE A 61 9.31 2.10 -4.15
C ILE A 61 10.55 1.26 -4.46
N LEU A 62 11.40 1.69 -5.38
CA LEU A 62 12.57 0.91 -5.82
C LEU A 62 13.54 0.61 -4.66
N PRO A 63 13.91 1.58 -3.79
CA PRO A 63 14.85 1.30 -2.70
C PRO A 63 14.33 0.28 -1.68
N LYS A 64 13.00 0.19 -1.51
CA LYS A 64 12.39 -0.85 -0.67
C LYS A 64 12.44 -2.21 -1.34
N LEU A 65 12.13 -2.28 -2.64
CA LEU A 65 12.16 -3.53 -3.41
C LEU A 65 13.56 -4.12 -3.50
N GLU A 66 14.59 -3.29 -3.70
CA GLU A 66 16.00 -3.72 -3.76
C GLU A 66 16.51 -4.33 -2.44
N LYS A 67 15.85 -4.04 -1.32
CA LYS A 67 16.20 -4.59 -0.01
C LYS A 67 15.56 -5.95 0.27
N LEU A 68 14.64 -6.42 -0.57
CA LEU A 68 13.93 -7.70 -0.40
C LEU A 68 14.76 -8.87 -0.95
N ASN A 69 15.90 -9.17 -0.33
CA ASN A 69 16.85 -10.17 -0.83
C ASN A 69 16.63 -11.58 -0.25
N SER A 70 15.70 -11.71 0.70
CA SER A 70 15.37 -12.97 1.35
C SER A 70 13.91 -13.01 1.79
N LEU A 71 13.43 -14.21 2.11
CA LEU A 71 12.10 -14.39 2.71
C LEU A 71 11.98 -13.68 4.07
N GLN A 72 13.09 -13.54 4.82
CA GLN A 72 13.09 -12.79 6.07
C GLN A 72 12.92 -11.30 5.82
N ASP A 73 13.58 -10.73 4.80
CA ASP A 73 13.42 -9.32 4.45
C ASP A 73 11.97 -8.99 4.06
N CYS A 74 11.27 -9.94 3.40
CA CYS A 74 9.84 -9.82 3.14
C CYS A 74 9.00 -9.80 4.42
N ILE A 75 9.34 -10.63 5.42
CA ILE A 75 8.65 -10.63 6.72
C ILE A 75 8.94 -9.32 7.47
N ASP A 76 10.17 -8.84 7.46
CA ASP A 76 10.53 -7.62 8.20
C ASP A 76 9.86 -6.38 7.59
N ASN A 77 9.65 -6.35 6.27
CA ASN A 77 8.99 -5.24 5.59
C ASN A 77 7.46 -5.33 5.58
N PHE A 78 6.87 -6.52 5.40
CA PHE A 78 5.42 -6.69 5.20
C PHE A 78 4.72 -7.43 6.35
N GLY A 79 5.46 -8.00 7.30
CA GLY A 79 4.93 -8.79 8.41
C GLY A 79 4.06 -8.00 9.39
N SER A 80 4.22 -6.68 9.43
CA SER A 80 3.41 -5.77 10.24
C SER A 80 2.07 -5.39 9.59
N ILE A 81 1.87 -5.71 8.30
CA ILE A 81 0.63 -5.40 7.59
C ILE A 81 -0.48 -6.29 8.16
N PRO A 82 -1.54 -5.72 8.75
CA PRO A 82 -2.62 -6.52 9.32
C PRO A 82 -3.22 -7.46 8.28
N PHE A 83 -3.66 -8.65 8.72
CA PHE A 83 -4.19 -9.75 7.89
C PHE A 83 -3.18 -10.43 6.95
N PHE A 84 -2.27 -9.69 6.30
CA PHE A 84 -1.34 -10.27 5.33
C PHE A 84 -0.02 -10.72 5.94
N GLY A 85 0.50 -9.99 6.92
CA GLY A 85 1.79 -10.30 7.54
C GLY A 85 1.81 -11.68 8.19
N GLU A 86 0.77 -12.01 8.94
CA GLU A 86 0.64 -13.34 9.56
C GLU A 86 0.52 -14.47 8.53
N ARG A 87 -0.25 -14.23 7.44
CA ARG A 87 -0.37 -15.21 6.34
C ARG A 87 0.95 -15.39 5.60
N LEU A 88 1.69 -14.32 5.38
CA LEU A 88 3.02 -14.34 4.77
C LEU A 88 4.00 -15.16 5.63
N ILE A 89 4.05 -14.87 6.93
CA ILE A 89 4.88 -15.60 7.90
C ILE A 89 4.54 -17.09 7.87
N ASN A 90 3.25 -17.44 7.91
CA ASN A 90 2.81 -18.83 7.91
C ASN A 90 3.14 -19.54 6.58
N ALA A 91 2.92 -18.87 5.44
CA ALA A 91 3.23 -19.43 4.12
C ALA A 91 4.74 -19.70 3.94
N ILE A 92 5.59 -18.84 4.50
CA ILE A 92 7.05 -19.02 4.48
C ILE A 92 7.48 -20.15 5.44
N LYS A 93 6.90 -20.23 6.63
CA LYS A 93 7.21 -21.28 7.62
C LYS A 93 6.86 -22.69 7.12
N ILE A 94 5.79 -22.85 6.33
CA ILE A 94 5.40 -24.14 5.73
C ILE A 94 6.43 -24.65 4.72
N LYS A 95 7.28 -23.79 4.17
CA LYS A 95 8.31 -24.15 3.17
C LYS A 95 9.67 -24.53 3.75
N LYS A 96 9.88 -24.40 5.06
CA LYS A 96 11.08 -24.89 5.76
C LYS A 96 10.86 -26.30 6.26
#